data_AF-A0A9D6YTB8-F1
#
_entry.id   AF-A0A9D6YTB8-F1
#
_cell.length_a   1.000
_cell.length_b   1.000
_cell.length_c   1.000
_cell.angle_alpha   90.00
_cell.angle_beta   90.00
_cell.angle_gamma   90.00
#
_symmetry.space_group_name_H-M   'P 1'
#
loop_
_entity.id
_entity.type
_entity.pdbx_description
1 polymer ?
#
loop_
_entity_poly.entity_id
_entity_poly.type
_entity_poly.pdbx_seq_one_letter_code
_entity_poly.pdbx_strand_id
1 'polypeptide(L)'
;MVSEGKGDMQGRFVDSNQGKTSTIRVTAKIYLSWFDPDGPAVMPKNAAAIKPGTALLWVIGTKDKMYERGHAYVFDKAPSNPNNKYLVVNSDHSNTPNDASGEIIKWLKAFNKD
;
A
#
# COMPACT_ATOMS: atom_id res chain seq x y z
N MET A 1 -8.02 -26.34 3.34
CA MET A 1 -8.05 -25.76 4.71
C MET A 1 -9.28 -24.88 4.96
N VAL A 2 -9.41 -23.69 4.36
CA VAL A 2 -10.56 -22.80 4.64
C VAL A 2 -11.90 -23.43 4.25
N SER A 3 -12.00 -23.99 3.04
CA SER A 3 -13.19 -24.71 2.56
C SER A 3 -13.55 -25.97 3.37
N GLU A 4 -12.61 -26.49 4.15
CA GLU A 4 -12.81 -27.64 5.05
C GLU A 4 -13.21 -27.20 6.47
N GLY A 5 -13.51 -25.92 6.70
CA GLY A 5 -13.82 -25.38 8.04
C GLY A 5 -12.61 -25.22 8.96
N LYS A 6 -11.38 -25.41 8.44
CA LYS A 6 -10.12 -25.31 9.20
C LYS A 6 -9.46 -23.93 9.06
N GLY A 7 -10.26 -22.88 8.90
CA GLY A 7 -9.77 -21.52 8.65
C GLY A 7 -8.87 -20.98 9.76
N ASP A 8 -9.22 -21.28 11.01
CA ASP A 8 -8.49 -20.79 12.20
C ASP A 8 -7.29 -21.67 12.57
N MET A 9 -7.07 -22.79 11.87
CA MET A 9 -5.88 -23.62 12.08
C MET A 9 -4.65 -23.00 11.44
N GLN A 10 -3.54 -23.01 12.17
CA GLN A 10 -2.24 -22.64 11.62
C GLN A 10 -1.78 -23.68 10.59
N GLY A 11 -1.26 -23.17 9.48
CA GLY A 11 -0.59 -23.95 8.43
C GLY A 11 0.76 -23.34 8.07
N ARG A 12 1.49 -24.04 7.19
CA ARG A 12 2.69 -23.51 6.55
C ARG A 12 2.35 -23.19 5.10
N PHE A 13 2.54 -21.94 4.69
CA PHE A 13 2.19 -21.47 3.34
C PHE A 13 3.39 -20.82 2.69
N VAL A 14 3.52 -20.99 1.37
CA VAL A 14 4.56 -20.35 0.57
C VAL A 14 4.08 -18.96 0.20
N ASP A 15 4.73 -17.93 0.75
CA ASP A 15 4.45 -16.53 0.48
C ASP A 15 5.53 -15.94 -0.44
N SER A 16 5.14 -14.97 -1.27
CA SER A 16 6.06 -14.17 -2.08
C SER A 16 5.81 -12.69 -1.80
N ASN A 17 6.76 -12.06 -1.09
CA ASN A 17 6.67 -10.66 -0.70
C ASN A 17 7.96 -9.93 -1.07
N GLN A 18 7.83 -8.78 -1.74
CA GLN A 18 8.95 -7.95 -2.20
C GLN A 18 10.06 -8.73 -2.94
N GLY A 19 9.66 -9.69 -3.78
CA GLY A 19 10.59 -10.51 -4.57
C GLY A 19 11.30 -11.62 -3.78
N LYS A 20 10.95 -11.84 -2.51
CA LYS A 20 11.45 -12.94 -1.69
C LYS A 20 10.35 -13.96 -1.48
N THR A 21 10.67 -15.22 -1.73
CA THR A 21 9.78 -16.34 -1.43
C THR A 21 10.18 -16.97 -0.09
N SER A 22 9.22 -17.18 0.79
CA SER A 22 9.47 -17.79 2.10
C SER A 22 8.29 -18.67 2.53
N THR A 23 8.52 -19.58 3.48
CA THR A 23 7.42 -20.30 4.12
C THR A 23 7.04 -19.60 5.41
N ILE A 24 5.81 -19.13 5.51
CA ILE A 24 5.26 -18.50 6.72
C ILE A 24 4.34 -19.45 7.47
N ARG A 25 4.23 -19.26 8.79
CA ARG A 25 3.31 -19.99 9.66
C ARG A 25 2.22 -19.06 10.17
N VAL A 26 1.00 -19.25 9.67
CA VAL A 26 -0.15 -18.37 9.94
C VAL A 26 -1.45 -19.18 9.83
N THR A 27 -2.59 -18.66 10.27
CA THR A 27 -3.88 -19.34 10.04
C THR A 27 -4.26 -19.34 8.57
N ALA A 28 -4.97 -20.38 8.12
CA ALA A 28 -5.39 -20.48 6.72
C ALA A 28 -6.30 -19.32 6.29
N LYS A 29 -7.16 -18.83 7.19
CA LYS A 29 -8.05 -17.69 6.95
C LYS A 29 -7.28 -16.38 6.77
N ILE A 30 -6.26 -16.12 7.61
CA ILE A 30 -5.43 -14.92 7.46
C ILE A 30 -4.65 -14.98 6.16
N TYR A 31 -4.03 -16.14 5.86
CA TYR A 31 -3.31 -16.32 4.61
C TYR A 31 -4.21 -16.03 3.40
N LEU A 32 -5.40 -16.62 3.35
CA LEU A 32 -6.36 -16.36 2.27
C LEU A 32 -6.78 -14.88 2.20
N SER A 33 -7.06 -14.24 3.34
CA SER A 33 -7.49 -12.83 3.37
C SER A 33 -6.48 -11.85 2.79
N TRP A 34 -5.18 -12.19 2.82
CA TRP A 34 -4.13 -11.36 2.25
C TRP A 34 -4.17 -11.31 0.71
N PHE A 35 -4.59 -12.41 0.08
CA PHE A 35 -4.68 -12.55 -1.37
C PHE A 35 -6.10 -12.40 -1.92
N ASP A 36 -7.08 -12.22 -1.05
CA ASP A 36 -8.47 -11.96 -1.42
C ASP A 36 -8.56 -10.63 -2.19
N PRO A 37 -9.06 -10.61 -3.44
CA PRO A 37 -9.18 -9.38 -4.24
C PRO A 37 -10.15 -8.36 -3.64
N ASP A 38 -11.01 -8.78 -2.71
CA ASP A 38 -11.90 -7.91 -1.92
C ASP A 38 -11.44 -7.79 -0.46
N GLY A 39 -10.26 -8.34 -0.14
CA GLY A 39 -9.67 -8.37 1.19
C GLY A 39 -9.19 -7.01 1.71
N PRO A 40 -8.70 -6.97 2.95
CA PRO A 40 -8.24 -5.74 3.59
C PRO A 40 -6.92 -5.19 3.01
N ALA A 41 -6.16 -5.97 2.24
CA ALA A 41 -4.88 -5.53 1.65
C ALA A 41 -5.04 -4.72 0.34
N VAL A 42 -6.26 -4.55 -0.15
CA VAL A 42 -6.55 -3.95 -1.47
C VAL A 42 -6.39 -2.43 -1.42
N MET A 43 -5.26 -1.91 -1.92
CA MET A 43 -4.93 -0.49 -1.83
C MET A 43 -5.99 0.47 -2.43
N PRO A 44 -6.56 0.22 -3.63
CA PRO A 44 -7.59 1.11 -4.20
C PRO A 44 -8.84 1.22 -3.32
N LYS A 45 -9.26 0.09 -2.73
CA LYS A 45 -10.37 0.01 -1.78
C LYS A 45 -10.07 0.82 -0.51
N ASN A 46 -8.86 0.66 0.03
CA ASN A 46 -8.45 1.38 1.22
C ASN A 46 -8.32 2.89 0.99
N ALA A 47 -7.81 3.31 -0.16
CA ALA A 47 -7.73 4.73 -0.52
C ALA A 47 -9.11 5.38 -0.62
N ALA A 48 -10.08 4.70 -1.24
CA ALA A 48 -11.47 5.16 -1.29
C ALA A 48 -12.14 5.27 0.09
N ALA A 49 -11.68 4.50 1.06
CA ALA A 49 -12.19 4.49 2.44
C ALA A 49 -11.49 5.47 3.39
N ILE A 50 -10.49 6.23 2.91
CA ILE A 50 -9.84 7.28 3.72
C ILE A 50 -10.92 8.25 4.22
N LYS A 51 -10.84 8.66 5.49
CA LYS A 51 -11.81 9.59 6.07
C LYS A 51 -11.78 10.93 5.29
N PRO A 52 -12.94 11.48 4.88
CA PRO A 52 -12.99 12.79 4.25
C PRO A 52 -12.30 13.86 5.11
N GLY A 53 -11.52 14.72 4.47
CA GLY A 53 -10.70 15.74 5.15
C GLY A 53 -9.29 15.26 5.55
N THR A 54 -8.99 13.96 5.46
CA THR A 54 -7.62 13.45 5.60
C THR A 54 -6.86 13.61 4.28
N ALA A 55 -5.67 14.20 4.32
CA ALA A 55 -4.82 14.38 3.15
C ALA A 55 -3.98 13.11 2.87
N LEU A 56 -3.82 12.77 1.60
CA LEU A 56 -3.01 11.65 1.11
C LEU A 56 -1.79 12.16 0.34
N LEU A 57 -0.60 11.77 0.78
CA LEU A 57 0.62 11.82 -0.02
C LEU A 57 0.91 10.41 -0.57
N TRP A 58 0.84 10.24 -1.88
CA TRP A 58 1.26 9.01 -2.55
C TRP A 58 2.61 9.24 -3.24
N VAL A 59 3.65 8.54 -2.80
CA VAL A 59 4.99 8.62 -3.37
C VAL A 59 5.28 7.34 -4.14
N ILE A 60 5.80 7.47 -5.37
CA ILE A 60 6.17 6.31 -6.21
C ILE A 60 7.51 6.53 -6.92
N GLY A 61 8.36 5.51 -6.91
CA GLY A 61 9.61 5.49 -7.65
C GLY A 61 9.41 5.08 -9.12
N THR A 62 10.09 5.72 -10.07
CA THR A 62 9.97 5.40 -11.51
C THR A 62 10.43 3.97 -11.88
N LYS A 63 11.21 3.30 -11.02
CA LYS A 63 11.69 1.92 -11.21
C LYS A 63 10.93 0.91 -10.35
N ASP A 64 9.89 1.35 -9.64
CA ASP A 64 8.98 0.47 -8.92
C ASP A 64 7.98 -0.15 -9.91
N LYS A 65 7.69 -1.45 -9.78
CA LYS A 65 6.67 -2.13 -10.61
C LYS A 65 5.27 -1.52 -10.45
N MET A 66 4.99 -0.85 -9.33
CA MET A 66 3.72 -0.14 -9.13
C MET A 66 3.62 1.14 -9.96
N TYR A 67 4.74 1.69 -10.46
CA TYR A 67 4.74 2.91 -11.27
C TYR A 67 3.90 2.76 -12.55
N GLU A 68 3.99 1.60 -13.21
CA GLU A 68 3.25 1.29 -14.45
C GLU A 68 1.72 1.33 -14.27
N ARG A 69 1.22 1.20 -13.04
CA ARG A 69 -0.23 1.27 -12.75
C ARG A 69 -0.77 2.70 -12.77
N GLY A 70 0.09 3.70 -12.68
CA GLY A 70 -0.27 5.12 -12.70
C GLY A 70 -1.04 5.61 -11.46
N HIS A 71 -1.27 6.92 -11.39
CA HIS A 71 -1.96 7.56 -10.26
C HIS A 71 -3.41 7.09 -10.11
N ALA A 72 -4.10 6.80 -11.22
CA ALA A 72 -5.49 6.35 -11.24
C ALA A 72 -5.75 5.03 -10.50
N TYR A 73 -4.71 4.21 -10.29
CA TYR A 73 -4.85 2.94 -9.57
C TYR A 73 -5.22 3.14 -8.10
N VAL A 74 -4.56 4.08 -7.39
CA VAL A 74 -4.83 4.32 -5.97
C VAL A 74 -5.09 5.78 -5.65
N PHE A 75 -4.24 6.70 -6.12
CA PHE A 75 -4.30 8.10 -5.73
C PHE A 75 -5.66 8.74 -6.06
N ASP A 76 -6.18 8.53 -7.26
CA ASP A 76 -7.47 9.09 -7.69
C ASP A 76 -8.68 8.48 -6.98
N LYS A 77 -8.49 7.38 -6.24
CA LYS A 77 -9.55 6.75 -5.46
C LYS A 77 -9.77 7.47 -4.14
N ALA A 78 -8.77 8.20 -3.63
CA ALA A 78 -8.90 8.91 -2.37
C ALA A 78 -9.93 10.05 -2.47
N PRO A 79 -10.68 10.34 -1.39
CA PRO A 79 -11.52 11.53 -1.33
C PRO A 79 -10.71 12.80 -1.63
N SER A 80 -11.37 13.77 -2.28
CA SER A 80 -10.74 15.04 -2.62
C SER A 80 -10.27 15.77 -1.36
N ASN A 81 -9.04 16.27 -1.41
CA ASN A 81 -8.45 17.14 -0.40
C ASN A 81 -7.47 18.08 -1.11
N PRO A 82 -7.48 19.40 -0.84
CA PRO A 82 -6.57 20.35 -1.48
C PRO A 82 -5.08 20.05 -1.22
N ASN A 83 -4.78 19.26 -0.19
CA ASN A 83 -3.43 18.87 0.18
C ASN A 83 -3.04 17.46 -0.28
N ASN A 84 -3.90 16.75 -1.01
CA ASN A 84 -3.53 15.49 -1.65
C ASN A 84 -2.37 15.75 -2.62
N LYS A 85 -1.35 14.88 -2.63
CA LYS A 85 -0.20 15.00 -3.52
C LYS A 85 0.22 13.64 -4.06
N TYR A 86 0.34 13.55 -5.39
CA TYR A 86 0.99 12.43 -6.07
C TYR A 86 2.41 12.86 -6.42
N LEU A 87 3.41 12.15 -5.90
CA LEU A 87 4.81 12.49 -6.04
C LEU A 87 5.53 11.33 -6.73
N VAL A 88 6.12 11.61 -7.90
CA VAL A 88 6.97 10.68 -8.63
C VAL A 88 8.44 11.05 -8.38
N VAL A 89 9.26 10.07 -7.99
CA VAL A 89 10.69 10.23 -7.76
C VAL A 89 11.49 9.24 -8.61
N ASN A 90 12.70 9.60 -9.04
CA ASN A 90 13.56 8.68 -9.79
C ASN A 90 14.25 7.68 -8.84
N SER A 91 13.52 6.65 -8.41
CA SER A 91 13.98 5.67 -7.43
C SER A 91 13.40 4.27 -7.70
N ASP A 92 13.92 3.27 -7.02
CA ASP A 92 13.38 1.91 -6.98
C ASP A 92 12.44 1.70 -5.78
N HIS A 93 11.81 0.52 -5.72
CA HIS A 93 10.86 0.17 -4.65
C HIS A 93 11.44 0.33 -3.24
N SER A 94 12.71 -0.03 -3.05
CA SER A 94 13.35 -0.06 -1.73
C SER A 94 13.87 1.32 -1.31
N ASN A 95 14.34 2.12 -2.27
CA ASN A 95 14.97 3.42 -2.02
C ASN A 95 14.01 4.61 -2.06
N THR A 96 12.81 4.43 -2.63
CA THR A 96 11.78 5.49 -2.74
C THR A 96 11.54 6.23 -1.41
N PRO A 97 11.43 5.57 -0.24
CA PRO A 97 11.26 6.28 1.03
C PRO A 97 12.41 7.22 1.38
N ASN A 98 13.65 6.82 1.12
CA ASN A 98 14.85 7.62 1.41
C ASN A 98 14.96 8.80 0.44
N ASP A 99 14.83 8.53 -0.86
CA ASP A 99 14.99 9.55 -1.91
C ASP A 99 13.88 10.61 -1.87
N ALA A 100 12.69 10.26 -1.35
CA ALA A 100 11.58 11.20 -1.20
C ALA A 100 11.55 11.92 0.16
N SER A 101 12.42 11.58 1.10
CA SER A 101 12.36 12.07 2.49
C SER A 101 12.27 13.60 2.61
N GLY A 102 13.06 14.34 1.82
CA GLY A 102 13.02 15.81 1.79
C GLY A 102 11.67 16.37 1.34
N GLU A 103 11.06 15.78 0.32
CA GLU A 103 9.74 16.19 -0.18
C GLU A 103 8.60 15.81 0.78
N ILE A 104 8.73 14.68 1.48
CA ILE A 104 7.80 14.27 2.54
C ILE A 104 7.84 15.29 3.69
N ILE A 105 9.04 15.66 4.17
CA ILE A 105 9.19 16.69 5.22
C ILE A 105 8.62 18.03 4.76
N LYS A 106 8.89 18.43 3.52
CA LYS A 106 8.35 19.67 2.94
C LYS A 106 6.82 19.66 2.89
N TRP A 107 6.22 18.55 2.48
CA TRP A 107 4.76 18.38 2.47
C TRP A 107 4.17 18.45 3.89
N LEU A 108 4.79 17.75 4.86
CA LEU A 108 4.37 17.79 6.26
C LEU A 108 4.45 19.20 6.86
N LYS A 109 5.53 19.94 6.60
CA LYS A 109 5.71 21.31 7.09
C LYS A 109 4.71 22.30 6.50
N ALA A 110 4.14 22.02 5.33
CA ALA A 110 3.12 22.89 4.74
C ALA A 110 1.82 22.95 5.57
N PHE A 111 1.57 21.96 6.44
CA PHE A 111 0.44 21.94 7.37
C PHE A 111 0.69 22.70 8.66
N ASN A 112 1.95 22.77 9.11
CA ASN A 112 2.34 23.42 10.36
C ASN A 112 2.82 24.85 10.10
N LYS A 113 1.92 25.68 9.56
CA LYS A 113 2.17 27.12 9.47
C LYS A 113 1.94 27.74 10.85
N ASP A 114 3.00 27.80 11.64
CA ASP A 114 3.19 28.81 12.68
C ASP A 114 3.94 30.01 12.07
#